data_AF-A0A2M9IJF5-F1
#
_entry.id   AF-A0A2M9IJF5-F1
#
_cell.length_a   1.000
_cell.length_b   1.000
_cell.length_c   1.000
_cell.angle_alpha   90.00
_cell.angle_beta   90.00
_cell.angle_gamma   90.00
#
_symmetry.space_group_name_H-M   'P 1'
#
loop_
_entity.id
_entity.type
_entity.pdbx_description
1 polymer ?
#
loop_
_entity_poly.entity_id
_entity_poly.type
_entity_poly.pdbx_seq_one_letter_code
_entity_poly.pdbx_strand_id
1 'polypeptide(L)'
;MDRLIELRTTDTLTGDHPNVTFLPLPMALRRWGEAGVDVGPFLYGSAILRPRYAALGLSRLLPLDRVLYGIQSTDSGAFGGFHHPNQGYRHAQMRALITAYGPMNTGLPERPVLAALDLLRAYAHDCLHYGSYRSYRLRGDEVVRSQYGVNFRRHDGRTYSAPDLAGSPTTRNLGVVMEGACDREARAITRAAALQCDIQQPDGVDRFAFRDVTGLLDQADTDDLARPEAWDAVAPSPVAAAFLGSMGRYQAGVNARYSMFLEEIGRDEANDLHTTVLTAMITGVLTPLCTWLRDRHGPKAFETLFLSPAYFGPVDSVT
;
A
#
# COMPACT_ATOMS: atom_id res chain seq x y z
N MET A 1 10.37 26.97 -4.16
CA MET A 1 9.56 26.57 -2.98
C MET A 1 8.07 26.69 -3.29
N ASP A 2 7.67 27.75 -3.99
CA ASP A 2 6.27 28.04 -4.37
C ASP A 2 5.57 26.90 -5.12
N ARG A 3 6.26 26.23 -6.06
CA ARG A 3 5.71 25.07 -6.80
C ARG A 3 5.38 23.86 -5.92
N LEU A 4 6.14 23.63 -4.84
CA LEU A 4 5.84 22.56 -3.88
C LEU A 4 4.69 22.93 -2.95
N ILE A 5 4.56 24.22 -2.62
CA ILE A 5 3.42 24.74 -1.86
C ILE A 5 2.16 24.57 -2.70
N GLU A 6 2.20 25.03 -3.95
CA GLU A 6 1.10 24.89 -4.92
C GLU A 6 0.65 23.43 -5.08
N LEU A 7 1.58 22.49 -5.31
CA LEU A 7 1.25 21.06 -5.39
C LEU A 7 0.58 20.51 -4.13
N ARG A 8 0.85 21.11 -2.95
CA ARG A 8 0.28 20.66 -1.67
C ARG A 8 -1.01 21.39 -1.31
N THR A 9 -1.37 22.46 -2.01
CA THR A 9 -2.57 23.26 -1.72
C THR A 9 -3.62 23.14 -2.81
N THR A 10 -3.21 22.89 -4.06
CA THR A 10 -4.09 22.78 -5.22
C THR A 10 -4.46 21.33 -5.46
N ASP A 11 -5.72 21.06 -5.82
CA ASP A 11 -6.12 19.74 -6.26
C ASP A 11 -5.68 19.50 -7.70
N THR A 12 -4.57 18.78 -7.86
CA THR A 12 -4.04 18.39 -9.17
C THR A 12 -4.32 16.92 -9.51
N LEU A 13 -5.08 16.21 -8.67
CA LEU A 13 -5.15 14.75 -8.73
C LEU A 13 -6.49 14.25 -9.25
N THR A 14 -7.58 14.95 -8.94
CA THR A 14 -8.93 14.55 -9.39
C THR A 14 -9.13 14.71 -10.89
N GLY A 15 -8.37 15.59 -11.53
CA GLY A 15 -8.40 15.78 -12.99
C GLY A 15 -8.03 14.52 -13.79
N ASP A 16 -7.23 13.62 -13.21
CA ASP A 16 -6.88 12.33 -13.82
C ASP A 16 -8.03 11.30 -13.74
N HIS A 17 -9.11 11.65 -13.05
CA HIS A 17 -10.27 10.79 -12.78
C HIS A 17 -11.59 11.54 -13.07
N PRO A 18 -11.81 12.02 -14.30
CA PRO A 18 -12.90 12.95 -14.61
C PRO A 18 -14.30 12.37 -14.35
N ASN A 19 -14.43 11.05 -14.33
CA ASN A 19 -15.69 10.36 -14.10
C ASN A 19 -15.97 10.08 -12.62
N VAL A 20 -14.99 10.26 -11.72
CA VAL A 20 -15.12 9.90 -10.30
C VAL A 20 -15.32 11.16 -9.45
N THR A 21 -16.38 11.15 -8.64
CA THR A 21 -16.62 12.17 -7.62
C THR A 21 -15.88 11.82 -6.34
N PHE A 22 -14.94 12.69 -5.94
CA PHE A 22 -14.18 12.56 -4.71
C PHE A 22 -14.71 13.48 -3.61
N LEU A 23 -14.66 13.00 -2.37
CA LEU A 23 -14.86 13.80 -1.16
C LEU A 23 -13.65 13.66 -0.24
N PRO A 24 -13.29 14.69 0.54
CA PRO A 24 -12.42 14.50 1.69
C PRO A 24 -12.98 13.41 2.60
N LEU A 25 -12.13 12.53 3.13
CA LEU A 25 -12.58 11.36 3.87
C LEU A 25 -13.52 11.67 5.06
N PRO A 26 -13.34 12.73 5.87
CA PRO A 26 -14.30 13.07 6.91
C PRO A 26 -15.72 13.37 6.39
N MET A 27 -15.83 13.94 5.18
CA MET A 27 -17.12 14.20 4.55
C MET A 27 -17.74 12.92 4.01
N ALA A 28 -16.93 12.03 3.41
CA ALA A 28 -17.41 10.73 2.96
C ALA A 28 -17.95 9.88 4.13
N LEU A 29 -17.20 9.78 5.24
CA LEU A 29 -17.62 9.05 6.44
C LEU A 29 -18.89 9.63 7.06
N ARG A 30 -19.02 10.97 7.09
CA ARG A 30 -20.24 11.63 7.54
C ARG A 30 -21.43 11.25 6.66
N ARG A 31 -21.27 11.34 5.33
CA ARG A 31 -22.33 10.99 4.38
C ARG A 31 -22.75 9.52 4.50
N TRP A 32 -21.79 8.61 4.71
CA TRP A 32 -22.06 7.22 5.01
C TRP A 32 -22.88 7.06 6.29
N GLY A 33 -22.46 7.70 7.39
CA GLY A 33 -23.20 7.67 8.66
C GLY A 33 -24.62 8.25 8.56
N GLU A 34 -24.79 9.37 7.84
CA GLU A 34 -26.11 9.97 7.57
C GLU A 34 -27.02 9.05 6.74
N ALA A 35 -26.44 8.21 5.89
CA ALA A 35 -27.14 7.20 5.10
C ALA A 35 -27.35 5.87 5.86
N GLY A 36 -26.97 5.78 7.13
CA GLY A 36 -27.10 4.58 7.95
C GLY A 36 -26.05 3.49 7.69
N VAL A 37 -24.97 3.80 6.95
CA VAL A 37 -23.82 2.89 6.79
C VAL A 37 -23.01 2.88 8.07
N ASP A 38 -22.74 1.68 8.59
CA ASP A 38 -21.86 1.49 9.75
C ASP A 38 -20.39 1.81 9.40
N VAL A 39 -19.90 2.92 9.93
CA VAL A 39 -18.49 3.35 9.83
C VAL A 39 -17.64 2.84 11.01
N GLY A 40 -18.23 2.11 11.95
CA GLY A 40 -17.59 1.54 13.13
C GLY A 40 -16.31 0.78 12.81
N PRO A 41 -16.26 -0.13 11.83
CA PRO A 41 -15.05 -0.88 11.50
C PRO A 41 -13.85 0.02 11.16
N PHE A 42 -14.08 1.10 10.40
CA PHE A 42 -13.05 2.08 10.10
C PHE A 42 -12.59 2.83 11.34
N LEU A 43 -13.52 3.24 12.22
CA LEU A 43 -13.20 3.97 13.46
C LEU A 43 -12.43 3.11 14.46
N TYR A 44 -12.83 1.84 14.64
CA TYR A 44 -12.14 0.89 15.50
C TYR A 44 -10.74 0.58 14.99
N GLY A 45 -10.61 0.26 13.69
CA GLY A 45 -9.29 0.13 13.06
C GLY A 45 -8.45 1.39 13.20
N SER A 46 -9.09 2.57 13.13
CA SER A 46 -8.46 3.87 13.35
C SER A 46 -7.94 4.08 14.78
N ALA A 47 -8.58 3.44 15.77
CA ALA A 47 -8.12 3.42 17.14
C ALA A 47 -6.95 2.43 17.35
N ILE A 48 -6.91 1.32 16.60
CA ILE A 48 -5.83 0.32 16.65
C ILE A 48 -4.56 0.82 15.95
N LEU A 49 -4.67 1.39 14.74
CA LEU A 49 -3.48 1.79 13.97
C LEU A 49 -2.65 2.86 14.69
N ARG A 50 -3.32 3.81 15.38
CA ARG A 50 -2.64 4.98 15.96
C ARG A 50 -1.56 4.60 16.97
N PRO A 51 -1.84 3.84 18.05
CA PRO A 51 -0.81 3.42 19.00
C PRO A 51 0.19 2.45 18.36
N ARG A 52 -0.25 1.56 17.45
CA ARG A 52 0.65 0.63 16.76
C ARG A 52 1.69 1.36 15.92
N TYR A 53 1.30 2.36 15.14
CA TYR A 53 2.23 3.11 14.30
C TYR A 53 3.10 4.07 15.12
N ALA A 54 2.58 4.62 16.21
CA ALA A 54 3.39 5.37 17.17
C ALA A 54 4.52 4.51 17.76
N ALA A 55 4.24 3.24 18.09
CA ALA A 55 5.25 2.29 18.57
C ALA A 55 6.35 1.98 17.53
N LEU A 56 6.04 2.12 16.24
CA LEU A 56 7.00 1.99 15.14
C LEU A 56 7.76 3.30 14.84
N GLY A 57 7.51 4.37 15.60
CA GLY A 57 8.14 5.68 15.45
C GLY A 57 7.37 6.68 14.57
N LEU A 58 6.15 6.35 14.13
CA LEU A 58 5.33 7.25 13.33
C LEU A 58 4.69 8.32 14.23
N SER A 59 5.15 9.56 14.15
CA SER A 59 4.65 10.64 15.01
C SER A 59 3.27 11.18 14.61
N ARG A 60 2.88 11.01 13.33
CA ARG A 60 1.61 11.50 12.78
C ARG A 60 1.09 10.57 11.69
N LEU A 61 -0.21 10.27 11.74
CA LEU A 61 -0.92 9.61 10.66
C LEU A 61 -1.17 10.57 9.50
N LEU A 62 -1.50 10.03 8.32
CA LEU A 62 -2.01 10.83 7.20
C LEU A 62 -3.28 11.57 7.66
N PRO A 63 -3.33 12.90 7.60
CA PRO A 63 -4.54 13.65 7.96
C PRO A 63 -5.72 13.21 7.09
N LEU A 64 -6.90 13.02 7.70
CA LEU A 64 -8.07 12.49 6.98
C LEU A 64 -8.53 13.45 5.85
N ASP A 65 -8.36 14.75 6.02
CA ASP A 65 -8.61 15.77 4.98
C ASP A 65 -7.64 15.70 3.79
N ARG A 66 -6.51 15.01 3.96
CA ARG A 66 -5.55 14.67 2.91
C ARG A 66 -5.86 13.34 2.23
N VAL A 67 -7.00 12.72 2.51
CA VAL A 67 -7.51 11.54 1.81
C VAL A 67 -8.70 11.96 0.98
N LEU A 68 -8.57 11.85 -0.35
CA LEU A 68 -9.68 11.98 -1.27
C LEU A 68 -10.27 10.60 -1.51
N TYR A 69 -11.53 10.43 -1.11
CA TYR A 69 -12.27 9.20 -1.25
C TYR A 69 -13.28 9.31 -2.40
N GLY A 70 -13.05 8.52 -3.45
CA GLY A 70 -13.91 8.41 -4.62
C GLY A 70 -15.17 7.64 -4.23
N ILE A 71 -16.29 8.34 -4.12
CA ILE A 71 -17.54 7.78 -3.62
C ILE A 71 -18.48 7.34 -4.76
N GLN A 72 -18.35 7.94 -5.93
CA GLN A 72 -19.26 7.73 -7.04
C GLN A 72 -18.53 7.87 -8.37
N SER A 73 -18.96 7.11 -9.38
CA SER A 73 -18.52 7.24 -10.77
C SER A 73 -19.72 7.46 -11.69
N THR A 74 -19.54 8.28 -12.73
CA THR A 74 -20.51 8.42 -13.83
C THR A 74 -20.42 7.27 -14.83
N ASP A 75 -19.33 6.50 -14.82
CA ASP A 75 -19.22 5.25 -15.56
C ASP A 75 -19.99 4.15 -14.83
N SER A 76 -21.07 3.67 -15.45
CA SER A 76 -21.97 2.66 -14.89
C SER A 76 -21.31 1.30 -14.65
N GLY A 77 -20.17 1.03 -15.28
CA GLY A 77 -19.38 -0.19 -15.09
C GLY A 77 -18.27 -0.05 -14.04
N ALA A 78 -18.06 1.13 -13.47
CA ALA A 78 -16.93 1.38 -12.57
C ALA A 78 -17.01 0.55 -11.27
N PHE A 79 -15.87 -0.02 -10.90
CA PHE A 79 -15.70 -0.82 -9.69
C PHE A 79 -14.44 -0.36 -8.96
N GLY A 80 -14.57 0.05 -7.69
CA GLY A 80 -13.48 0.61 -6.90
C GLY A 80 -12.91 -0.36 -5.85
N GLY A 81 -12.10 0.19 -4.96
CA GLY A 81 -11.41 -0.50 -3.87
C GLY A 81 -9.89 -0.46 -4.00
N PHE A 82 -9.18 -1.13 -3.09
CA PHE A 82 -7.71 -1.06 -2.97
C PHE A 82 -6.93 -1.23 -4.29
N HIS A 83 -7.40 -2.13 -5.16
CA HIS A 83 -6.76 -2.45 -6.44
C HIS A 83 -7.24 -1.62 -7.63
N HIS A 84 -8.06 -0.58 -7.41
CA HIS A 84 -8.49 0.34 -8.45
C HIS A 84 -7.29 1.04 -9.09
N PRO A 85 -7.23 1.20 -10.44
CA PRO A 85 -6.15 1.89 -11.11
C PRO A 85 -5.92 3.30 -10.56
N ASN A 86 -4.65 3.71 -10.47
CA ASN A 86 -4.25 5.04 -10.00
C ASN A 86 -4.69 5.38 -8.56
N GLN A 87 -5.07 4.42 -7.71
CA GLN A 87 -5.16 4.59 -6.26
C GLN A 87 -3.77 4.84 -5.62
N GLY A 88 -3.74 5.38 -4.40
CA GLY A 88 -2.58 5.36 -3.50
C GLY A 88 -2.00 6.74 -3.17
N TYR A 89 -1.04 6.75 -2.24
CA TYR A 89 -0.41 7.98 -1.74
C TYR A 89 0.46 8.71 -2.78
N ARG A 90 0.19 10.01 -2.96
CA ARG A 90 0.96 10.94 -3.80
C ARG A 90 1.84 11.82 -2.92
N HIS A 91 3.12 11.48 -2.87
CA HIS A 91 4.05 12.07 -1.92
C HIS A 91 4.35 13.57 -2.14
N ALA A 92 4.31 14.07 -3.38
CA ALA A 92 4.56 15.49 -3.66
C ALA A 92 3.40 16.36 -3.14
N GLN A 93 2.18 15.93 -3.44
CA GLN A 93 0.92 16.55 -2.99
C GLN A 93 0.62 16.28 -1.51
N MET A 94 1.26 15.28 -0.92
CA MET A 94 0.99 14.75 0.42
C MET A 94 -0.48 14.38 0.61
N ARG A 95 -1.04 13.65 -0.36
CA ARG A 95 -2.47 13.32 -0.45
C ARG A 95 -2.65 11.89 -0.96
N ALA A 96 -3.64 11.17 -0.44
CA ALA A 96 -4.05 9.86 -0.94
C ALA A 96 -5.31 9.97 -1.81
N LEU A 97 -5.39 9.17 -2.86
CA LEU A 97 -6.64 8.87 -3.56
C LEU A 97 -7.03 7.44 -3.26
N ILE A 98 -8.24 7.23 -2.77
CA ILE A 98 -8.81 5.92 -2.46
C ILE A 98 -10.19 5.87 -3.10
N THR A 99 -10.63 4.76 -3.67
CA THR A 99 -12.01 4.61 -4.16
C THR A 99 -12.82 3.69 -3.27
N ALA A 100 -14.15 3.84 -3.28
CA ALA A 100 -15.04 2.94 -2.59
C ALA A 100 -15.02 1.54 -3.21
N TYR A 101 -14.86 0.53 -2.37
CA TYR A 101 -14.95 -0.86 -2.81
C TYR A 101 -16.34 -1.17 -3.39
N GLY A 102 -16.36 -1.89 -4.51
CA GLY A 102 -17.58 -2.32 -5.17
C GLY A 102 -18.01 -1.42 -6.33
N PRO A 103 -19.22 -1.65 -6.88
CA PRO A 103 -19.83 -0.79 -7.89
C PRO A 103 -19.95 0.66 -7.39
N MET A 104 -19.58 1.62 -8.23
CA MET A 104 -19.49 3.04 -7.85
C MET A 104 -20.63 3.92 -8.39
N ASN A 105 -21.68 3.36 -8.97
CA ASN A 105 -22.74 4.12 -9.65
C ASN A 105 -23.67 4.91 -8.70
N THR A 106 -23.92 4.43 -7.49
CA THR A 106 -24.97 4.97 -6.59
C THR A 106 -24.46 5.99 -5.56
N GLY A 107 -23.15 6.07 -5.34
CA GLY A 107 -22.57 6.92 -4.29
C GLY A 107 -22.59 6.32 -2.88
N LEU A 108 -23.14 5.10 -2.72
CA LEU A 108 -23.15 4.34 -1.48
C LEU A 108 -22.62 2.91 -1.72
N PRO A 109 -21.85 2.34 -0.80
CA PRO A 109 -21.32 0.98 -0.97
C PRO A 109 -22.44 -0.06 -0.89
N GLU A 110 -22.50 -0.98 -1.86
CA GLU A 110 -23.42 -2.13 -1.82
C GLU A 110 -23.06 -3.14 -0.71
N ARG A 111 -21.77 -3.18 -0.33
CA ARG A 111 -21.22 -3.96 0.78
C ARG A 111 -20.57 -3.04 1.80
N PRO A 112 -21.35 -2.36 2.65
CA PRO A 112 -20.83 -1.28 3.48
C PRO A 112 -19.70 -1.70 4.43
N VAL A 113 -19.85 -2.87 5.06
CA VAL A 113 -18.87 -3.42 6.01
C VAL A 113 -17.53 -3.73 5.32
N LEU A 114 -17.57 -4.38 4.15
CA LEU A 114 -16.37 -4.68 3.37
C LEU A 114 -15.73 -3.40 2.82
N ALA A 115 -16.53 -2.42 2.39
CA ALA A 115 -16.02 -1.13 1.95
C ALA A 115 -15.35 -0.34 3.08
N ALA A 116 -15.83 -0.45 4.32
CA ALA A 116 -15.18 0.12 5.49
C ALA A 116 -13.84 -0.56 5.81
N LEU A 117 -13.74 -1.88 5.66
CA LEU A 117 -12.48 -2.62 5.81
C LEU A 117 -11.47 -2.30 4.71
N ASP A 118 -11.90 -2.23 3.44
CA ASP A 118 -11.04 -1.88 2.31
C ASP A 118 -10.48 -0.45 2.45
N LEU A 119 -11.34 0.50 2.82
CA LEU A 119 -10.94 1.85 3.17
C LEU A 119 -9.96 1.89 4.34
N LEU A 120 -10.17 1.09 5.39
CA LEU A 120 -9.26 1.01 6.54
C LEU A 120 -7.87 0.51 6.11
N ARG A 121 -7.79 -0.56 5.31
CA ARG A 121 -6.52 -1.05 4.77
C ARG A 121 -5.83 0.02 3.95
N ALA A 122 -6.54 0.63 3.00
CA ALA A 122 -5.98 1.67 2.14
C ALA A 122 -5.45 2.86 2.97
N TYR A 123 -6.21 3.30 3.98
CA TYR A 123 -5.79 4.39 4.86
C TYR A 123 -4.59 4.01 5.75
N ALA A 124 -4.59 2.82 6.34
CA ALA A 124 -3.48 2.33 7.16
C ALA A 124 -2.19 2.19 6.31
N HIS A 125 -2.32 1.61 5.12
CA HIS A 125 -1.25 1.51 4.13
C HIS A 125 -0.66 2.88 3.77
N ASP A 126 -1.52 3.83 3.38
CA ASP A 126 -1.09 5.16 2.96
C ASP A 126 -0.58 6.01 4.13
N CYS A 127 -0.96 5.72 5.38
CA CYS A 127 -0.33 6.33 6.56
C CYS A 127 1.14 5.96 6.71
N LEU A 128 1.51 4.69 6.43
CA LEU A 128 2.91 4.27 6.44
C LEU A 128 3.68 4.96 5.32
N HIS A 129 3.14 4.97 4.10
CA HIS A 129 3.75 5.75 3.02
C HIS A 129 3.87 7.23 3.36
N TYR A 130 2.84 7.85 3.95
CA TYR A 130 2.86 9.25 4.33
C TYR A 130 4.03 9.57 5.25
N GLY A 131 4.19 8.83 6.34
CA GLY A 131 5.23 9.12 7.32
C GLY A 131 6.55 8.37 7.14
N SER A 132 6.72 7.58 6.08
CA SER A 132 8.03 7.09 5.66
C SER A 132 9.02 8.23 5.43
N TYR A 133 10.24 8.07 5.95
CA TYR A 133 11.31 9.05 5.80
C TYR A 133 11.63 9.32 4.33
N ARG A 134 11.89 10.58 3.99
CA ARG A 134 12.31 10.98 2.64
C ARG A 134 13.39 12.03 2.75
N SER A 135 14.46 11.86 1.97
CA SER A 135 15.45 12.90 1.75
C SER A 135 15.41 13.37 0.31
N TYR A 136 15.56 14.68 0.14
CA TYR A 136 15.60 15.34 -1.14
C TYR A 136 16.90 16.12 -1.25
N ARG A 137 17.42 16.22 -2.47
CA ARG A 137 18.54 17.07 -2.83
C ARG A 137 18.10 18.04 -3.90
N LEU A 138 18.53 19.28 -3.77
CA LEU A 138 18.39 20.28 -4.82
C LEU A 138 19.59 20.18 -5.77
N ARG A 139 19.35 20.11 -7.07
CA ARG A 139 20.40 20.12 -8.10
C ARG A 139 19.98 21.08 -9.20
N GLY A 140 20.55 22.28 -9.20
CA GLY A 140 20.00 23.39 -9.99
C GLY A 140 18.57 23.67 -9.54
N ASP A 141 17.62 23.66 -10.47
CA ASP A 141 16.19 23.87 -10.19
C ASP A 141 15.40 22.55 -10.01
N GLU A 142 16.07 21.41 -10.05
CA GLU A 142 15.44 20.09 -9.89
C GLU A 142 15.49 19.61 -8.43
N VAL A 143 14.34 19.13 -7.95
CA VAL A 143 14.22 18.44 -6.65
C VAL A 143 14.29 16.94 -6.87
N VAL A 144 15.39 16.30 -6.46
CA VAL A 144 15.58 14.86 -6.63
C VAL A 144 15.46 14.14 -5.29
N ARG A 145 14.58 13.14 -5.22
CA ARG A 145 14.43 12.28 -4.03
C ARG A 145 15.59 11.30 -3.95
N SER A 146 16.47 11.47 -2.96
CA SER A 146 17.64 10.59 -2.74
C SER A 146 17.35 9.39 -1.85
N GLN A 147 16.32 9.46 -1.01
CA GLN A 147 15.91 8.35 -0.16
C GLN A 147 14.39 8.32 0.00
N TYR A 148 13.85 7.12 0.03
CA TYR A 148 12.49 6.82 0.41
C TYR A 148 12.50 5.61 1.34
N GLY A 149 12.23 5.83 2.62
CA GLY A 149 12.37 4.83 3.67
C GLY A 149 13.76 4.20 3.65
N VAL A 150 13.81 2.90 3.36
CA VAL A 150 15.06 2.14 3.27
C VAL A 150 15.68 2.10 1.87
N ASN A 151 14.98 2.63 0.85
CA ASN A 151 15.43 2.61 -0.53
C ASN A 151 16.13 3.93 -0.91
N PHE A 152 17.25 3.83 -1.63
CA PHE A 152 18.04 4.97 -2.06
C PHE A 152 18.03 5.12 -3.57
N ARG A 153 18.16 6.37 -4.01
CA ARG A 153 18.29 6.71 -5.41
C ARG A 153 19.38 7.74 -5.61
N ARG A 154 20.19 7.54 -6.63
CA ARG A 154 21.13 8.55 -7.10
C ARG A 154 20.39 9.64 -7.87
N HIS A 155 21.06 10.78 -8.01
CA HIS A 155 20.52 11.91 -8.76
C HIS A 155 20.31 11.61 -10.25
N ASP A 156 21.00 10.60 -10.78
CA ASP A 156 20.89 10.13 -12.17
C ASP A 156 19.81 9.04 -12.34
N GLY A 157 18.98 8.82 -11.33
CA GLY A 157 17.87 7.88 -11.38
C GLY A 157 18.23 6.42 -11.07
N ARG A 158 19.51 6.08 -10.85
CA ARG A 158 19.90 4.72 -10.48
C ARG A 158 19.45 4.37 -9.07
N THR A 159 18.80 3.22 -8.94
CA THR A 159 18.24 2.71 -7.69
C THR A 159 19.24 1.83 -6.95
N TYR A 160 19.30 1.96 -5.63
CA TYR A 160 20.09 1.05 -4.79
C TYR A 160 19.50 -0.35 -4.83
N SER A 161 18.17 -0.46 -4.90
CA SER A 161 17.43 -1.71 -4.91
C SER A 161 17.79 -2.62 -6.10
N ALA A 162 18.34 -3.80 -5.83
CA ALA A 162 18.55 -4.85 -6.81
C ALA A 162 17.22 -5.35 -7.39
N PRO A 163 17.14 -5.65 -8.70
CA PRO A 163 15.99 -6.31 -9.28
C PRO A 163 15.96 -7.77 -8.82
N ASP A 164 14.78 -8.35 -8.63
CA ASP A 164 14.69 -9.78 -8.30
C ASP A 164 15.30 -10.65 -9.41
N LEU A 165 15.85 -11.80 -9.04
CA LEU A 165 16.32 -12.77 -10.03
C LEU A 165 15.12 -13.34 -10.80
N ALA A 166 15.30 -13.61 -12.09
CA ALA A 166 14.28 -14.24 -12.90
C ALA A 166 13.82 -15.56 -12.25
N GLY A 167 12.50 -15.73 -12.07
CA GLY A 167 11.91 -16.91 -11.44
C GLY A 167 12.08 -17.00 -9.92
N SER A 168 12.68 -16.01 -9.25
CA SER A 168 12.82 -16.03 -7.79
C SER A 168 11.46 -15.85 -7.09
N PRO A 169 11.12 -16.70 -6.10
CA PRO A 169 9.89 -16.56 -5.32
C PRO A 169 10.00 -15.52 -4.20
N THR A 170 11.22 -15.11 -3.85
CA THR A 170 11.52 -14.11 -2.82
C THR A 170 11.76 -12.73 -3.46
N THR A 171 12.08 -11.73 -2.64
CA THR A 171 12.50 -10.43 -3.16
C THR A 171 13.77 -9.91 -2.52
N ARG A 172 14.59 -9.28 -3.36
CA ARG A 172 15.70 -8.39 -2.98
C ARG A 172 15.46 -6.96 -3.46
N ASN A 173 14.25 -6.68 -3.91
CA ASN A 173 13.83 -5.36 -4.32
C ASN A 173 13.30 -4.61 -3.09
N LEU A 174 14.03 -3.60 -2.63
CA LEU A 174 13.64 -2.76 -1.49
C LEU A 174 12.28 -2.07 -1.70
N GLY A 175 11.88 -1.80 -2.95
CA GLY A 175 10.54 -1.31 -3.25
C GLY A 175 9.46 -2.33 -2.88
N VAL A 176 9.64 -3.59 -3.27
CA VAL A 176 8.72 -4.70 -2.93
C VAL A 176 8.74 -4.98 -1.42
N VAL A 177 9.92 -4.95 -0.79
CA VAL A 177 10.06 -5.10 0.68
C VAL A 177 9.27 -4.02 1.40
N MET A 178 9.38 -2.76 0.98
CA MET A 178 8.65 -1.65 1.60
C MET A 178 7.14 -1.75 1.37
N GLU A 179 6.71 -2.05 0.15
CA GLU A 179 5.29 -2.18 -0.18
C GLU A 179 4.65 -3.35 0.59
N GLY A 180 5.29 -4.52 0.56
CA GLY A 180 4.83 -5.70 1.29
C GLY A 180 4.83 -5.49 2.81
N ALA A 181 5.79 -4.73 3.36
CA ALA A 181 5.77 -4.35 4.76
C ALA A 181 4.58 -3.43 5.08
N CYS A 182 4.30 -2.44 4.23
CA CYS A 182 3.14 -1.57 4.43
C CYS A 182 1.83 -2.36 4.38
N ASP A 183 1.65 -3.21 3.38
CA ASP A 183 0.40 -3.95 3.18
C ASP A 183 0.20 -5.08 4.20
N ARG A 184 1.26 -5.80 4.60
CA ARG A 184 1.17 -6.79 5.68
C ARG A 184 0.67 -6.15 6.98
N GLU A 185 1.20 -5.00 7.33
CA GLU A 185 0.82 -4.29 8.56
C GLU A 185 -0.61 -3.71 8.45
N ALA A 186 -0.97 -3.12 7.31
CA ALA A 186 -2.33 -2.62 7.06
C ALA A 186 -3.40 -3.72 7.13
N ARG A 187 -3.11 -4.90 6.55
CA ARG A 187 -3.99 -6.08 6.62
C ARG A 187 -4.09 -6.65 8.03
N ALA A 188 -3.00 -6.64 8.80
CA ALA A 188 -3.04 -7.05 10.21
C ALA A 188 -3.98 -6.17 11.06
N ILE A 189 -3.93 -4.84 10.88
CA ILE A 189 -4.86 -3.89 11.52
C ILE A 189 -6.30 -4.16 11.08
N THR A 190 -6.51 -4.35 9.78
CA THR A 190 -7.85 -4.56 9.22
C THR A 190 -8.47 -5.87 9.70
N ARG A 191 -7.68 -6.94 9.80
CA ARG A 191 -8.07 -8.21 10.41
C ARG A 191 -8.45 -8.05 11.88
N ALA A 192 -7.67 -7.30 12.65
CA ALA A 192 -8.01 -7.03 14.05
C ALA A 192 -9.34 -6.27 14.19
N ALA A 193 -9.60 -5.29 13.30
CA ALA A 193 -10.87 -4.59 13.25
C ALA A 193 -12.04 -5.52 12.85
N ALA A 194 -11.83 -6.39 11.86
CA ALA A 194 -12.82 -7.38 11.44
C ALA A 194 -13.21 -8.32 12.58
N LEU A 195 -12.23 -8.87 13.30
CA LEU A 195 -12.45 -9.74 14.47
C LEU A 195 -13.18 -9.00 15.60
N GLN A 196 -12.77 -7.76 15.90
CA GLN A 196 -13.37 -6.97 16.97
C GLN A 196 -14.83 -6.59 16.70
N CYS A 197 -15.18 -6.42 15.42
CA CYS A 197 -16.53 -6.06 14.98
C CYS A 197 -17.38 -7.28 14.58
N ASP A 198 -16.89 -8.50 14.84
CA ASP A 198 -17.54 -9.78 14.46
C ASP A 198 -17.95 -9.85 12.98
N ILE A 199 -17.12 -9.29 12.11
CA ILE A 199 -17.40 -9.23 10.67
C ILE A 199 -17.13 -10.60 10.06
N GLN A 200 -18.18 -11.20 9.51
CA GLN A 200 -18.11 -12.50 8.85
C GLN A 200 -17.63 -12.36 7.41
N GLN A 201 -16.91 -13.39 6.94
CA GLN A 201 -16.51 -13.51 5.54
C GLN A 201 -17.75 -13.65 4.65
N PRO A 202 -17.90 -12.84 3.59
CA PRO A 202 -18.96 -13.00 2.59
C PRO A 202 -18.61 -14.08 1.54
N ASP A 203 -19.57 -14.40 0.69
CA ASP A 203 -19.41 -15.34 -0.44
C ASP A 203 -19.08 -14.61 -1.76
N GLY A 204 -18.85 -15.39 -2.84
CA GLY A 204 -18.64 -14.88 -4.19
C GLY A 204 -17.37 -14.04 -4.34
N VAL A 205 -17.42 -12.99 -5.17
CA VAL A 205 -16.30 -12.05 -5.38
C VAL A 205 -15.87 -11.37 -4.08
N ASP A 206 -16.82 -11.06 -3.20
CA ASP A 206 -16.56 -10.37 -1.94
C ASP A 206 -15.71 -11.23 -0.98
N ARG A 207 -15.76 -12.56 -1.13
CA ARG A 207 -14.91 -13.51 -0.39
C ARG A 207 -13.43 -13.20 -0.61
N PHE A 208 -13.01 -13.00 -1.87
CA PHE A 208 -11.62 -12.70 -2.22
C PHE A 208 -11.20 -11.34 -1.66
N ALA A 209 -12.04 -10.32 -1.80
CA ALA A 209 -11.75 -9.00 -1.26
C ALA A 209 -11.66 -9.00 0.27
N PHE A 210 -12.54 -9.71 0.97
CA PHE A 210 -12.46 -9.85 2.43
C PHE A 210 -11.17 -10.57 2.86
N ARG A 211 -10.81 -11.67 2.19
CA ARG A 211 -9.58 -12.42 2.54
C ARG A 211 -8.33 -11.64 2.19
N ASP A 212 -8.32 -10.90 1.09
CA ASP A 212 -7.22 -10.03 0.73
C ASP A 212 -7.07 -8.88 1.74
N VAL A 213 -8.16 -8.17 2.07
CA VAL A 213 -8.10 -7.02 2.98
C VAL A 213 -7.69 -7.41 4.41
N THR A 214 -7.95 -8.65 4.82
CA THR A 214 -7.57 -9.19 6.13
C THR A 214 -6.27 -10.01 6.12
N GLY A 215 -5.63 -10.18 4.96
CA GLY A 215 -4.39 -10.96 4.82
C GLY A 215 -4.58 -12.46 5.08
N LEU A 216 -5.75 -12.98 4.72
CA LEU A 216 -6.17 -14.38 4.87
C LEU A 216 -6.29 -15.13 3.53
N LEU A 217 -5.86 -14.54 2.41
CA LEU A 217 -5.76 -15.29 1.15
C LEU A 217 -4.91 -16.54 1.35
N ASP A 218 -5.45 -17.70 1.00
CA ASP A 218 -4.74 -18.97 1.04
C ASP A 218 -4.20 -19.37 -0.34
N GLN A 219 -3.62 -20.57 -0.44
CA GLN A 219 -3.09 -21.08 -1.69
C GLN A 219 -4.18 -21.28 -2.75
N ALA A 220 -5.36 -21.78 -2.37
CA ALA A 220 -6.45 -22.00 -3.30
C ALA A 220 -6.96 -20.66 -3.87
N ASP A 221 -7.07 -19.63 -3.02
CA ASP A 221 -7.43 -18.29 -3.49
C ASP A 221 -6.37 -17.74 -4.46
N THR A 222 -5.10 -17.97 -4.16
CA THR A 222 -3.99 -17.49 -5.01
C THR A 222 -3.99 -18.21 -6.36
N ASP A 223 -4.25 -19.51 -6.38
CA ASP A 223 -4.36 -20.31 -7.60
C ASP A 223 -5.58 -19.90 -8.44
N ASP A 224 -6.69 -19.51 -7.80
CA ASP A 224 -7.86 -18.96 -8.48
C ASP A 224 -7.56 -17.56 -9.05
N LEU A 225 -6.94 -16.67 -8.28
CA LEU A 225 -6.59 -15.32 -8.73
C LEU A 225 -5.55 -15.31 -9.87
N ALA A 226 -4.79 -16.39 -10.05
CA ALA A 226 -3.86 -16.56 -11.16
C ALA A 226 -4.54 -16.93 -12.49
N ARG A 227 -5.83 -17.28 -12.47
CA ARG A 227 -6.54 -17.93 -13.60
C ARG A 227 -7.77 -17.13 -14.05
N PRO A 228 -7.73 -16.43 -15.22
CA PRO A 228 -8.84 -15.66 -15.77
C PRO A 228 -10.22 -16.32 -15.64
N GLU A 229 -10.30 -17.61 -15.97
CA GLU A 229 -11.52 -18.39 -15.92
C GLU A 229 -12.14 -18.50 -14.52
N ALA A 230 -11.33 -18.48 -13.46
CA ALA A 230 -11.80 -18.60 -12.09
C ALA A 230 -12.44 -17.30 -11.60
N TRP A 231 -11.88 -16.13 -11.97
CA TRP A 231 -12.48 -14.85 -11.62
C TRP A 231 -13.64 -14.46 -12.54
N ASP A 232 -13.64 -14.84 -13.82
CA ASP A 232 -14.79 -14.65 -14.71
C ASP A 232 -16.03 -15.42 -14.22
N ALA A 233 -15.85 -16.55 -13.52
CA ALA A 233 -16.94 -17.34 -12.96
C ALA A 233 -17.63 -16.67 -11.77
N VAL A 234 -16.97 -15.76 -11.06
CA VAL A 234 -17.50 -15.14 -9.82
C VAL A 234 -17.68 -13.62 -9.94
N ALA A 235 -17.04 -12.97 -10.91
CA ALA A 235 -17.11 -11.53 -11.09
C ALA A 235 -18.46 -11.11 -11.69
N PRO A 236 -19.14 -10.10 -11.13
CA PRO A 236 -20.42 -9.62 -11.66
C PRO A 236 -20.27 -8.79 -12.95
N SER A 237 -19.05 -8.41 -13.33
CA SER A 237 -18.76 -7.61 -14.53
C SER A 237 -17.30 -7.77 -14.98
N PRO A 238 -16.95 -7.40 -16.23
CA PRO A 238 -15.57 -7.39 -16.70
C PRO A 238 -14.62 -6.48 -15.90
N VAL A 239 -15.14 -5.40 -15.30
CA VAL A 239 -14.34 -4.48 -14.48
C VAL A 239 -14.06 -5.08 -13.10
N ALA A 240 -15.06 -5.73 -12.49
CA ALA A 240 -14.87 -6.51 -11.26
C ALA A 240 -13.92 -7.69 -11.48
N ALA A 241 -13.98 -8.30 -12.67
CA ALA A 241 -13.00 -9.27 -13.11
C ALA A 241 -11.61 -8.61 -13.10
N ALA A 242 -11.39 -7.52 -13.85
CA ALA A 242 -10.08 -6.85 -13.92
C ALA A 242 -9.53 -6.45 -12.53
N PHE A 243 -10.40 -6.11 -11.58
CA PHE A 243 -10.06 -5.91 -10.18
C PHE A 243 -9.47 -7.16 -9.52
N LEU A 244 -10.09 -8.34 -9.68
CA LEU A 244 -9.55 -9.62 -9.20
C LEU A 244 -8.21 -9.96 -9.87
N GLY A 245 -8.07 -9.74 -11.18
CA GLY A 245 -6.79 -9.91 -11.85
C GLY A 245 -5.71 -8.97 -11.30
N SER A 246 -6.08 -7.75 -10.90
CA SER A 246 -5.18 -6.78 -10.25
C SER A 246 -4.76 -7.26 -8.85
N MET A 247 -5.72 -7.75 -8.06
CA MET A 247 -5.47 -8.38 -6.76
C MET A 247 -4.51 -9.56 -6.87
N GLY A 248 -4.70 -10.46 -7.84
CA GLY A 248 -3.82 -11.60 -8.08
C GLY A 248 -2.38 -11.17 -8.41
N ARG A 249 -2.23 -10.17 -9.29
CA ARG A 249 -0.90 -9.61 -9.61
C ARG A 249 -0.23 -8.96 -8.41
N TYR A 250 -0.99 -8.22 -7.59
CA TYR A 250 -0.47 -7.61 -6.37
C TYR A 250 -0.06 -8.66 -5.35
N GLN A 251 -0.90 -9.68 -5.14
CA GLN A 251 -0.62 -10.80 -4.25
C GLN A 251 0.67 -11.52 -4.67
N ALA A 252 0.82 -11.88 -5.94
CA ALA A 252 2.00 -12.56 -6.46
C ALA A 252 3.26 -11.67 -6.50
N GLY A 253 3.11 -10.41 -6.91
CA GLY A 253 4.23 -9.49 -7.14
C GLY A 253 4.75 -8.79 -5.88
N VAL A 254 3.92 -8.69 -4.83
CA VAL A 254 4.25 -7.97 -3.59
C VAL A 254 4.12 -8.88 -2.38
N ASN A 255 2.90 -9.30 -2.07
CA ASN A 255 2.61 -9.91 -0.78
C ASN A 255 3.29 -11.27 -0.60
N ALA A 256 3.16 -12.17 -1.58
CA ALA A 256 3.80 -13.48 -1.55
C ALA A 256 5.32 -13.34 -1.48
N ARG A 257 5.91 -12.46 -2.29
CA ARG A 257 7.35 -12.22 -2.31
C ARG A 257 7.88 -11.68 -0.99
N TYR A 258 7.14 -10.77 -0.36
CA TYR A 258 7.51 -10.25 0.94
C TYR A 258 7.38 -11.29 2.05
N SER A 259 6.34 -12.13 2.01
CA SER A 259 6.22 -13.28 2.93
C SER A 259 7.41 -14.23 2.77
N MET A 260 7.75 -14.61 1.53
CA MET A 260 8.92 -15.45 1.25
C MET A 260 10.24 -14.81 1.73
N PHE A 261 10.40 -13.49 1.54
CA PHE A 261 11.55 -12.76 2.08
C PHE A 261 11.65 -12.87 3.61
N LEU A 262 10.53 -12.72 4.31
CA LEU A 262 10.51 -12.85 5.77
C LEU A 262 10.78 -14.29 6.22
N GLU A 263 10.28 -15.29 5.50
CA GLU A 263 10.55 -16.70 5.80
C GLU A 263 12.02 -17.06 5.58
N GLU A 264 12.62 -16.60 4.47
CA GLU A 264 14.00 -16.90 4.11
C GLU A 264 15.02 -16.17 5.01
N ILE A 265 14.82 -14.85 5.19
CA ILE A 265 15.78 -13.97 5.86
C ILE A 265 15.48 -13.85 7.34
N GLY A 266 14.21 -13.79 7.71
CA GLY A 266 13.70 -13.67 9.08
C GLY A 266 13.62 -15.01 9.80
N ARG A 267 13.16 -16.07 9.11
CA ARG A 267 12.90 -17.39 9.70
C ARG A 267 12.02 -17.27 10.95
N ASP A 268 12.46 -17.82 12.08
CA ASP A 268 11.75 -17.76 13.37
C ASP A 268 11.62 -16.32 13.91
N GLU A 269 12.40 -15.37 13.37
CA GLU A 269 12.40 -13.96 13.75
C GLU A 269 11.74 -13.06 12.68
N ALA A 270 10.89 -13.64 11.82
CA ALA A 270 10.19 -12.92 10.75
C ALA A 270 9.42 -11.67 11.23
N ASN A 271 8.78 -11.73 12.40
CA ASN A 271 8.05 -10.58 12.96
C ASN A 271 8.99 -9.47 13.47
N ASP A 272 10.15 -9.83 14.00
CA ASP A 272 11.16 -8.87 14.44
C ASP A 272 11.82 -8.20 13.24
N LEU A 273 12.13 -8.97 12.18
CA LEU A 273 12.59 -8.42 10.91
C LEU A 273 11.54 -7.47 10.31
N HIS A 274 10.27 -7.86 10.26
CA HIS A 274 9.18 -7.01 9.78
C HIS A 274 9.10 -5.68 10.55
N THR A 275 9.15 -5.74 11.88
CA THR A 275 9.15 -4.55 12.75
C THR A 275 10.38 -3.68 12.52
N THR A 276 11.56 -4.30 12.34
CA THR A 276 12.82 -3.60 12.07
C THR A 276 12.79 -2.89 10.71
N VAL A 277 12.22 -3.53 9.67
CA VAL A 277 12.02 -2.93 8.35
C VAL A 277 11.09 -1.72 8.42
N LEU A 278 9.93 -1.85 9.08
CA LEU A 278 8.98 -0.74 9.24
C LEU A 278 9.60 0.43 10.02
N THR A 279 10.29 0.16 11.11
CA THR A 279 10.97 1.19 11.92
C THR A 279 12.04 1.91 11.11
N ALA A 280 12.86 1.17 10.35
CA ALA A 280 13.88 1.76 9.48
C ALA A 280 13.25 2.58 8.34
N MET A 281 12.11 2.14 7.79
CA MET A 281 11.37 2.86 6.77
C MET A 281 10.79 4.19 7.29
N ILE A 282 10.21 4.18 8.48
CA ILE A 282 9.63 5.38 9.11
C ILE A 282 10.71 6.38 9.51
N THR A 283 11.79 5.91 10.14
CA THR A 283 12.85 6.78 10.69
C THR A 283 13.89 7.19 9.65
N GLY A 284 14.06 6.40 8.58
CA GLY A 284 15.17 6.53 7.63
C GLY A 284 16.53 6.08 8.17
N VAL A 285 16.58 5.61 9.42
CA VAL A 285 17.80 5.14 10.09
C VAL A 285 17.97 3.65 9.85
N LEU A 286 18.99 3.28 9.06
CA LEU A 286 19.23 1.88 8.70
C LEU A 286 20.07 1.08 9.70
N THR A 287 20.74 1.74 10.66
CA THR A 287 21.69 1.07 11.55
C THR A 287 21.10 -0.17 12.25
N PRO A 288 19.87 -0.14 12.80
CA PRO A 288 19.26 -1.33 13.40
C PRO A 288 19.05 -2.45 12.38
N LEU A 289 18.52 -2.15 11.19
CA LEU A 289 18.29 -3.14 10.13
C LEU A 289 19.61 -3.74 9.63
N CYS A 290 20.62 -2.91 9.37
CA CYS A 290 21.94 -3.37 8.94
C CYS A 290 22.61 -4.23 10.03
N THR A 291 22.47 -3.86 11.30
CA THR A 291 22.99 -4.65 12.41
C THR A 291 22.28 -5.99 12.52
N TRP A 292 20.94 -5.98 12.51
CA TRP A 292 20.12 -7.19 12.57
C TRP A 292 20.51 -8.18 11.47
N LEU A 293 20.66 -7.70 10.22
CA LEU A 293 21.07 -8.52 9.08
C LEU A 293 22.51 -9.01 9.22
N ARG A 294 23.43 -8.14 9.64
CA ARG A 294 24.85 -8.50 9.80
C ARG A 294 25.05 -9.60 10.84
N ASP A 295 24.35 -9.51 11.95
CA ASP A 295 24.51 -10.44 13.06
C ASP A 295 24.03 -11.86 12.70
N ARG A 296 23.09 -11.97 11.75
CA ARG A 296 22.49 -13.25 11.31
C ARG A 296 23.07 -13.80 10.00
N HIS A 297 23.43 -12.92 9.07
CA HIS A 297 23.82 -13.28 7.70
C HIS A 297 25.26 -12.86 7.35
N GLY A 298 26.00 -12.30 8.31
CA GLY A 298 27.41 -11.95 8.17
C GLY A 298 27.67 -10.51 7.71
N PRO A 299 28.96 -10.12 7.59
CA PRO A 299 29.34 -8.77 7.22
C PRO A 299 28.79 -8.39 5.84
N LYS A 300 28.35 -7.13 5.70
CA LYS A 300 27.78 -6.57 4.46
C LYS A 300 26.50 -7.25 3.96
N ALA A 301 25.74 -7.93 4.84
CA ALA A 301 24.51 -8.62 4.46
C ALA A 301 23.49 -7.70 3.76
N PHE A 302 23.33 -6.44 4.22
CA PHE A 302 22.40 -5.49 3.60
C PHE A 302 22.80 -5.18 2.15
N GLU A 303 24.08 -4.89 1.91
CA GLU A 303 24.61 -4.64 0.57
C GLU A 303 24.48 -5.88 -0.31
N THR A 304 24.87 -7.05 0.20
CA THR A 304 24.79 -8.31 -0.55
C THR A 304 23.38 -8.63 -1.01
N LEU A 305 22.38 -8.38 -0.16
CA LEU A 305 20.98 -8.59 -0.50
C LEU A 305 20.50 -7.54 -1.50
N PHE A 306 20.67 -6.26 -1.17
CA PHE A 306 19.87 -5.22 -1.80
C PHE A 306 20.62 -4.35 -2.80
N LEU A 307 21.96 -4.33 -2.82
CA LEU A 307 22.72 -3.42 -3.69
C LEU A 307 22.65 -3.86 -5.16
N SER A 308 22.08 -3.01 -5.98
CA SER A 308 22.11 -3.13 -7.44
C SER A 308 23.54 -2.93 -7.95
N PRO A 309 24.08 -3.85 -8.79
CA PRO A 309 25.41 -3.69 -9.39
C PRO A 309 25.57 -2.38 -10.18
N ALA A 310 24.49 -1.87 -10.77
CA ALA A 310 24.50 -0.63 -11.55
C ALA A 310 24.63 0.64 -10.68
N TYR A 311 24.39 0.55 -9.37
CA TYR A 311 24.30 1.72 -8.49
C TYR A 311 25.60 2.54 -8.44
N PHE A 312 26.75 1.87 -8.47
CA PHE A 312 28.08 2.51 -8.50
C PHE A 312 28.77 2.45 -9.88
N GLY A 313 28.09 1.98 -10.93
CA GLY A 313 28.64 1.91 -12.28
C GLY A 313 29.00 3.29 -12.87
N PRO A 314 29.66 3.33 -14.04
CA PRO A 314 29.84 4.57 -14.78
C PRO A 314 28.47 5.19 -15.13
N VAL A 315 28.40 6.52 -15.17
CA VAL A 315 27.27 7.22 -15.80
C VAL A 315 27.64 7.26 -17.27
N ASP A 316 26.85 6.61 -18.13
CA ASP A 316 27.00 6.81 -19.56
C ASP A 316 26.73 8.29 -19.82
N SER A 317 27.77 9.01 -20.22
CA SER A 317 27.64 10.40 -20.64
C SER A 317 26.77 10.40 -21.88
N VAL A 318 25.52 10.82 -21.73
CA VAL A 318 24.64 11.15 -22.85
C VAL A 318 25.32 12.30 -23.60
N THR A 319 25.90 11.98 -24.75
CA THR A 319 26.33 12.95 -25.77
C THR A 319 25.13 13.58 -26.44
#